data_AF-A0A5K1FBJ2-F1
#
_entry.id   AF-A0A5K1FBJ2-F1
#
_cell.length_a   1.000
_cell.length_b   1.000
_cell.length_c   1.000
_cell.angle_alpha   90.00
_cell.angle_beta   90.00
_cell.angle_gamma   90.00
#
_symmetry.space_group_name_H-M   'P 1'
#
loop_
_entity.id
_entity.type
_entity.pdbx_description
1 polymer ?
#
loop_
_entity_poly.entity_id
_entity_poly.type
_entity_poly.pdbx_seq_one_letter_code
_entity_poly.pdbx_strand_id
1 'polypeptide(L)' 'MGEKKKIMLAIDESDVSHYALEWALSFLKPTISSPLLLFHAQPLPSFSYVYAGYGAA' A
#
# COMPACT_ATOMS: atom_id res chain seq x y z
N MET A 1 -0.36 31.55 -4.92
CA MET A 1 0.49 30.43 -4.45
C MET A 1 -0.30 29.15 -4.67
N GLY A 2 0.19 28.24 -5.52
CA GLY A 2 -0.53 27.00 -5.85
C GLY A 2 -0.49 25.98 -4.71
N GLU A 3 -1.56 25.22 -4.52
CA GLU A 3 -1.60 24.13 -3.55
C GLU A 3 -0.51 23.09 -3.83
N LYS A 4 0.19 22.68 -2.76
CA LYS A 4 1.16 21.60 -2.84
C LYS A 4 0.41 20.29 -3.05
N LYS A 5 0.63 19.66 -4.21
CA LYS A 5 0.06 18.34 -4.51
C LYS A 5 0.71 17.27 -3.64
N LYS A 6 -0.11 16.58 -2.85
CA LYS A 6 0.29 15.38 -2.10
C LYS A 6 0.07 14.16 -2.98
N ILE A 7 1.06 13.27 -3.03
CA ILE A 7 1.00 12.04 -3.81
C ILE A 7 1.07 10.87 -2.83
N MET A 8 0.14 9.94 -2.99
CA MET A 8 0.08 8.67 -2.26
C MET A 8 0.21 7.53 -3.27
N LEU A 9 1.07 6.57 -2.95
CA LEU A 9 1.27 5.38 -3.77
C LEU A 9 1.00 4.14 -2.91
N ALA A 10 0.09 3.29 -3.35
CA ALA A 10 -0.18 1.99 -2.73
C ALA A 10 0.52 0.90 -3.55
N ILE A 11 1.27 0.03 -2.88
CA ILE A 11 2.02 -1.08 -3.45
C ILE A 11 1.72 -2.37 -2.68
N ASP A 12 1.99 -3.51 -3.30
CA ASP A 12 1.99 -4.84 -2.70
C ASP A 12 3.30 -5.59 -3.06
N GLU A 13 3.38 -6.88 -2.74
CA GLU A 13 4.56 -7.72 -3.03
C GLU A 13 4.65 -8.20 -4.50
N SER A 14 3.87 -7.62 -5.42
CA SER A 14 3.95 -7.99 -6.83
C SER A 14 5.08 -7.28 -7.57
N ASP A 15 5.63 -7.94 -8.59
CA ASP A 15 6.59 -7.32 -9.51
C ASP A 15 6.01 -6.06 -10.17
N VAL A 16 4.70 -6.05 -10.44
CA VAL A 16 4.00 -4.90 -11.03
C VAL A 16 4.08 -3.68 -10.11
N SER A 17 3.86 -3.86 -8.81
CA SER A 17 4.03 -2.81 -7.80
C SER A 17 5.45 -2.28 -7.74
N HIS A 18 6.46 -3.15 -7.92
CA HIS A 18 7.85 -2.74 -8.00
C HIS A 18 8.12 -1.83 -9.22
N TYR A 19 7.69 -2.26 -10.42
CA TYR A 19 7.84 -1.43 -11.64
C TYR A 19 7.07 -0.10 -11.54
N ALA A 20 5.88 -0.10 -10.95
CA ALA A 20 5.09 1.10 -10.75
C ALA A 20 5.81 2.11 -9.81
N LEU A 21 6.48 1.62 -8.77
CA LEU A 21 7.26 2.46 -7.85
C LEU A 21 8.48 3.08 -8.56
N GLU A 22 9.24 2.30 -9.30
CA GLU A 22 10.39 2.78 -10.09
C GLU A 22 9.96 3.87 -11.10
N TRP A 23 8.84 3.63 -11.79
CA TRP A 23 8.25 4.62 -12.69
C TRP A 23 7.83 5.88 -11.94
N ALA A 24 7.12 5.76 -10.82
CA ALA A 24 6.68 6.90 -10.02
C ALA A 24 7.86 7.76 -9.54
N LEU A 25 8.93 7.14 -9.05
CA LEU A 25 10.14 7.85 -8.60
C LEU A 25 10.88 8.53 -9.76
N SER A 26 10.82 7.98 -10.96
CA SER A 26 11.47 8.56 -12.14
C SER A 26 10.68 9.75 -12.71
N PHE A 27 9.36 9.65 -12.78
CA PHE A 27 8.51 10.59 -13.52
C PHE A 27 7.72 11.57 -12.64
N LEU A 28 7.39 11.20 -11.39
CA LEU A 28 6.69 12.09 -10.46
C LEU A 28 7.64 12.94 -9.63
N LYS A 29 8.93 12.58 -9.52
CA LYS A 29 9.93 13.37 -8.76
C LYS A 29 9.93 14.88 -9.08
N PRO A 30 9.79 15.33 -10.35
CA PRO A 30 9.70 16.76 -10.66
C PRO A 30 8.40 17.44 -10.19
N THR A 31 7.33 16.68 -9.97
CA THR A 31 6.01 17.18 -9.54
C THR A 31 5.75 17.00 -8.04
N ILE A 32 6.58 16.21 -7.35
CA ILE A 32 6.54 16.00 -5.91
C ILE A 32 7.07 17.26 -5.19
N SER A 33 6.15 18.07 -4.68
CA SER A 33 6.46 19.26 -3.87
C SER A 33 6.37 19.02 -2.35
N SER A 34 5.98 17.80 -1.97
CA SER A 34 5.79 17.31 -0.60
C SER A 34 6.26 15.85 -0.51
N PRO A 35 6.55 15.30 0.68
CA PRO A 35 6.95 13.90 0.81
C PRO A 35 5.98 12.93 0.12
N LEU A 36 6.53 11.91 -0.54
CA LEU A 36 5.76 10.79 -1.09
C LEU A 36 5.30 9.88 0.06
N LEU A 37 4.01 9.59 0.12
CA LEU A 37 3.44 8.65 1.09
C LEU A 37 3.31 7.28 0.41
N LEU A 38 4.08 6.31 0.87
CA LEU A 38 4.07 4.93 0.37
C LEU A 38 3.32 4.03 1.35
N PHE A 39 2.32 3.31 0.85
CA PHE A 39 1.56 2.32 1.62
C PHE A 39 1.81 0.93 1.04
N HIS A 40 2.13 -0.02 1.90
CA HIS A 40 2.24 -1.42 1.51
C HIS A 40 0.98 -2.17 1.96
N ALA A 41 0.25 -2.73 1.01
CA ALA A 41 -0.93 -3.54 1.27
C ALA A 41 -0.46 -4.91 1.81
N GLN A 42 -0.57 -5.09 3.12
CA GLN A 42 -0.42 -6.41 3.71
C GLN A 42 -1.76 -7.14 3.63
N PRO A 43 -1.80 -8.40 3.14
CA PRO A 43 -3.00 -9.20 3.22
C PRO A 43 -3.41 -9.37 4.68
N LEU A 44 -4.72 -9.41 4.93
CA LEU A 44 -5.22 -9.73 6.25
C LEU A 44 -4.65 -11.10 6.64
N PRO A 45 -4.15 -11.28 7.89
CA PRO A 45 -3.78 -12.59 8.37
C PRO A 45 -4.96 -13.53 8.11
N SER A 46 -4.70 -14.69 7.51
CA SER A 46 -5.70 -15.74 7.39
C SER A 46 -6.05 -16.21 8.79
N PHE A 47 -7.01 -15.54 9.43
CA PHE A 47 -7.70 -16.06 10.59
C PHE A 47 -8.46 -17.28 10.09
N SER A 48 -7.79 -18.44 10.15
CA SER A 48 -8.47 -19.73 10.10
C SER A 48 -9.54 -19.66 11.17
N TYR A 49 -10.79 -19.66 10.72
CA TYR A 49 -11.98 -19.58 11.55
C TYR A 49 -11.82 -20.61 12.66
N VAL A 50 -11.50 -20.17 13.88
CA VAL A 50 -11.42 -21.06 15.03
C VAL A 50 -12.86 -21.50 15.26
N TYR A 51 -13.19 -22.70 14.79
CA TYR A 51 -14.47 -23.33 15.07
C TYR A 51 -14.55 -23.50 16.58
N ALA A 52 -15.23 -22.56 17.26
CA ALA A 52 -15.61 -22.71 18.65
C ALA A 52 -16.66 -23.83 18.69
N GLY A 53 -16.21 -25.06 18.92
CA GLY A 53 -17.09 -26.19 19.14
C GLY A 53 -17.95 -25.92 20.36
N TYR A 54 -19.26 -25.78 20.15
CA TYR A 54 -20.23 -25.87 21.22
C TYR A 54 -20.26 -27.31 21.70
N GLY A 55 -19.58 -27.56 22.82
CA GLY A 55 -19.54 -28.85 23.50
C GLY A 55 -19.51 -28.62 25.00
N ALA A 56 -20.61 -28.09 25.52
CA ALA A 56 -20.93 -28.20 26.94
C ALA A 56 -21.41 -29.63 27.21
N ALA A 57 -20.75 -30.31 28.14
CA ALA A 57 -21.30 -31.33 29.03
C ALA A 57 -20.33 -31.53 30.21
#